data_AF-A0A6H9YRP7-F1
#
_entry.id   AF-A0A6H9YRP7-F1
#
_cell.length_a   1.000
_cell.length_b   1.000
_cell.length_c   1.000
_cell.angle_alpha   90.00
_cell.angle_beta   90.00
_cell.angle_gamma   90.00
#
_symmetry.space_group_name_H-M   'P 1'
#
loop_
_entity.id
_entity.type
_entity.pdbx_description
1 polymer ?
#
loop_
_entity_poly.entity_id
_entity_poly.type
_entity_poly.pdbx_seq_one_letter_code
_entity_poly.pdbx_strand_id
1 'polypeptide(L)'
;MRVKHLARAAVIAGAAALPLAGTLPLAGTLPSAQATTPPSQAFAVSASGPVAVPATPSVTSSGPSTVSRSVAELPANPVLQARVLNAAAGKAHARASVVDLKVPKAHLTASLVTAKCVKGQGRSQLVKVQLNGKTIKAAARPNSAVSVNLDTLGTASLVLNKQTRTPDGRLNVTAIELTLPLGPGKTETISIASATCGKGTDGPSDPGKPEQPGPSPTTPPSTPPPGQAPAPTPVPSDLPVTG
;
A
#
# COMPACT_ATOMS: atom_id res chain seq x y z
N MET A 1 9.03 9.21 38.76
CA MET A 1 10.34 9.26 38.07
C MET A 1 10.29 10.36 37.01
N ARG A 2 11.08 11.43 37.20
CA ARG A 2 11.09 12.64 36.38
C ARG A 2 12.06 12.44 35.21
N VAL A 3 11.58 12.50 33.97
CA VAL A 3 12.43 12.45 32.78
C VAL A 3 12.58 13.87 32.25
N LYS A 4 13.81 14.36 32.27
CA LYS A 4 14.19 15.73 31.88
C LYS A 4 14.11 15.86 30.35
N HIS A 5 13.31 16.79 29.87
CA HIS A 5 13.26 17.19 28.46
C HIS A 5 14.54 17.98 28.11
N LEU A 6 15.34 17.47 27.17
CA LEU A 6 16.40 18.22 26.52
C LEU A 6 15.85 18.85 25.24
N ALA A 7 15.44 20.10 25.35
CA ALA A 7 15.19 20.99 24.22
C ALA A 7 16.54 21.44 23.64
N ARG A 8 16.79 21.20 22.36
CA ARG A 8 17.87 21.85 21.61
C ARG A 8 17.26 22.87 20.67
N ALA A 9 17.34 24.14 21.09
CA ALA A 9 17.19 25.29 20.23
C ALA A 9 18.47 25.45 19.40
N ALA A 10 18.34 25.71 18.10
CA ALA A 10 19.42 26.20 17.27
C ALA A 10 18.95 27.50 16.62
N VAL A 11 19.34 28.62 17.23
CA VAL A 11 19.35 29.96 16.63
C VAL A 11 20.64 30.07 15.84
N ILE A 12 20.56 30.31 14.53
CA ILE A 12 21.71 30.78 13.75
C ILE A 12 21.25 31.96 12.91
N ALA A 13 21.49 33.15 13.45
CA ALA A 13 21.53 34.40 12.73
C ALA A 13 22.94 34.98 12.92
N GLY A 14 23.54 35.52 11.86
CA GLY A 14 24.79 36.27 11.99
C GLY A 14 25.70 36.16 10.78
N ALA A 15 25.37 36.92 9.74
CA ALA A 15 26.27 37.22 8.65
C ALA A 15 27.47 38.06 9.16
N ALA A 16 28.68 37.68 8.77
CA ALA A 16 29.85 38.56 8.81
C ALA A 16 30.63 38.38 7.52
N ALA A 17 30.67 39.46 6.73
CA ALA A 17 31.46 39.59 5.51
C ALA A 17 32.90 39.96 5.86
N LEU A 18 33.87 39.34 5.18
CA LEU A 18 35.26 39.83 5.06
C LEU A 18 35.76 39.55 3.63
N PRO A 19 36.34 40.54 2.92
CA PRO A 19 36.90 40.37 1.58
C PRO A 19 38.42 40.14 1.67
N LEU A 20 38.91 39.00 1.20
CA LEU A 20 40.34 38.84 0.89
C LEU A 20 40.50 38.09 -0.44
N ALA A 21 41.10 38.80 -1.38
CA ALA A 21 41.54 38.32 -2.68
C ALA A 21 42.65 37.26 -2.50
N GLY A 22 42.53 36.15 -3.23
CA GLY A 22 43.53 35.09 -3.24
C GLY A 22 43.13 33.96 -4.19
N THR A 23 43.69 33.98 -5.40
CA THR A 23 43.53 33.00 -6.47
C THR A 23 44.21 31.66 -6.14
N LEU A 24 43.46 30.54 -6.15
CA LEU A 24 43.94 29.17 -6.43
C LEU A 24 42.73 28.28 -6.84
N PRO A 25 42.67 27.68 -8.06
CA PRO A 25 41.60 26.78 -8.44
C PRO A 25 41.93 25.34 -7.99
N LEU A 26 41.54 24.99 -6.76
CA LEU A 26 41.48 23.58 -6.36
C LEU A 26 40.15 23.01 -6.86
N ALA A 27 40.19 22.43 -8.06
CA ALA A 27 39.12 21.61 -8.63
C ALA A 27 38.94 20.34 -7.78
N GLY A 28 38.27 20.49 -6.64
CA GLY A 28 37.82 19.38 -5.82
C GLY A 28 36.65 18.69 -6.51
N THR A 29 36.88 17.50 -7.05
CA THR A 29 35.82 16.58 -7.46
C THR A 29 35.05 16.16 -6.20
N LEU A 30 34.00 16.91 -5.86
CA LEU A 30 33.06 16.47 -4.83
C LEU A 30 32.46 15.14 -5.29
N PRO A 31 32.47 14.08 -4.46
CA PRO A 31 31.82 12.83 -4.80
C PRO A 31 30.34 13.15 -5.03
N SER A 32 29.90 12.94 -6.27
CA SER A 32 28.49 13.02 -6.62
C SER A 32 27.78 11.97 -5.77
N ALA A 33 27.09 12.42 -4.72
CA ALA A 33 26.22 11.57 -3.92
C ALA A 33 25.14 11.04 -4.87
N GLN A 34 25.36 9.84 -5.40
CA GLN A 34 24.36 9.15 -6.18
C GLN A 34 23.15 8.98 -5.27
N ALA A 35 22.06 9.67 -5.60
CA ALA A 35 20.83 9.61 -4.85
C ALA A 35 20.26 8.18 -4.98
N THR A 36 20.60 7.32 -4.03
CA THR A 36 20.03 5.98 -3.92
C THR A 36 18.53 6.15 -3.76
N THR A 37 17.76 5.76 -4.79
CA THR A 37 16.30 5.86 -4.74
C THR A 37 15.82 4.93 -3.63
N PRO A 38 15.08 5.43 -2.62
CA PRO A 38 14.61 4.59 -1.53
C PRO A 38 13.70 3.47 -2.05
N PRO A 39 13.74 2.27 -1.46
CA PRO A 39 12.99 1.13 -1.95
C PRO A 39 11.47 1.34 -1.83
N SER A 40 10.70 0.65 -2.67
CA SER A 40 9.25 0.50 -2.46
C SER A 40 9.00 -0.55 -1.39
N GLN A 41 7.91 -0.41 -0.64
CA GLN A 41 7.56 -1.32 0.44
C GLN A 41 6.05 -1.53 0.50
N ALA A 42 5.62 -2.71 0.92
CA ALA A 42 4.21 -3.02 1.11
C ALA A 42 4.03 -3.93 2.32
N PHE A 43 2.91 -3.77 3.03
CA PHE A 43 2.48 -4.71 4.05
C PHE A 43 0.96 -4.82 4.10
N ALA A 44 0.46 -6.00 4.46
CA ALA A 44 -0.98 -6.26 4.43
C ALA A 44 -1.69 -5.81 5.71
N VAL A 45 -1.15 -6.11 6.89
CA VAL A 45 -1.69 -5.60 8.16
C VAL A 45 -0.58 -5.20 9.12
N SER A 46 -0.84 -4.19 9.94
CA SER A 46 -0.04 -3.87 11.12
C SER A 46 -0.92 -3.21 12.17
N ALA A 47 -0.60 -3.39 13.45
CA ALA A 47 -1.25 -2.67 14.54
C ALA A 47 -0.21 -2.17 15.55
N SER A 48 -0.41 -0.95 16.05
CA SER A 48 0.38 -0.35 17.11
C SER A 48 -0.52 0.11 18.25
N GLY A 49 -0.09 -0.14 19.49
CA GLY A 49 -0.89 0.15 20.68
C GLY A 49 -0.63 -0.90 21.75
N PRO A 50 -1.58 -1.11 22.67
CA PRO A 50 -1.45 -2.12 23.74
C PRO A 50 -1.24 -3.54 23.22
N VAL A 51 -1.80 -3.87 22.04
CA VAL A 51 -1.55 -5.13 21.35
C VAL A 51 -0.91 -4.84 20.01
N ALA A 52 0.40 -5.03 19.93
CA ALA A 52 1.14 -4.81 18.70
C ALA A 52 1.00 -6.01 17.75
N VAL A 53 0.70 -5.73 16.49
CA VAL A 53 0.74 -6.71 15.40
C VAL A 53 1.81 -6.24 14.42
N PRO A 54 2.92 -6.99 14.24
CA PRO A 54 3.97 -6.60 13.31
C PRO A 54 3.45 -6.58 11.87
N ALA A 55 4.08 -5.79 11.01
CA ALA A 55 3.74 -5.68 9.60
C ALA A 55 3.82 -7.05 8.88
N THR A 56 2.66 -7.64 8.56
CA THR A 56 2.54 -9.04 8.14
C THR A 56 1.60 -9.23 6.94
N PRO A 57 2.02 -9.95 5.88
CA PRO A 57 3.41 -10.02 5.44
C PRO A 57 3.92 -8.61 5.09
N SER A 58 5.24 -8.42 5.16
CA SER A 58 5.92 -7.22 4.68
C SER A 58 6.96 -7.57 3.62
N VAL A 59 7.09 -6.72 2.62
CA VAL A 59 8.08 -6.83 1.55
C VAL A 59 8.66 -5.46 1.25
N THR A 60 9.93 -5.46 0.86
CA THR A 60 10.67 -4.28 0.43
C THR A 60 11.46 -4.65 -0.82
N SER A 61 11.45 -3.80 -1.85
CA SER A 61 12.22 -4.01 -3.07
C SER A 61 12.76 -2.68 -3.61
N SER A 62 14.06 -2.68 -3.92
CA SER A 62 14.75 -1.63 -4.68
C SER A 62 15.06 -2.05 -6.12
N GLY A 63 14.83 -3.33 -6.46
CA GLY A 63 15.23 -3.92 -7.73
C GLY A 63 14.19 -3.79 -8.84
N PRO A 64 14.56 -4.15 -10.09
CA PRO A 64 13.63 -4.19 -11.22
C PRO A 64 12.56 -5.28 -11.05
N SER A 65 12.88 -6.34 -10.32
CA SER A 65 11.96 -7.46 -10.07
C SER A 65 10.97 -7.16 -8.94
N THR A 66 9.74 -7.62 -9.13
CA THR A 66 8.73 -7.56 -8.08
C THR A 66 8.95 -8.70 -7.08
N VAL A 67 9.02 -8.35 -5.80
CA VAL A 67 9.05 -9.30 -4.69
C VAL A 67 7.66 -9.33 -4.07
N SER A 68 7.10 -10.53 -3.93
CA SER A 68 5.78 -10.73 -3.32
C SER A 68 5.83 -11.77 -2.20
N ARG A 69 5.02 -11.56 -1.17
CA ARG A 69 4.77 -12.54 -0.11
C ARG A 69 3.28 -12.64 0.16
N SER A 70 2.84 -13.86 0.45
CA SER A 70 1.46 -14.13 0.84
C SER A 70 1.40 -14.97 2.10
N VAL A 71 0.38 -14.73 2.91
CA VAL A 71 0.06 -15.49 4.13
C VAL A 71 -1.41 -15.85 4.07
N ALA A 72 -1.75 -17.13 4.22
CA ALA A 72 -3.12 -17.60 4.08
C ALA A 72 -4.03 -17.11 5.21
N GLU A 73 -3.52 -17.02 6.43
CA GLU A 73 -4.29 -16.59 7.60
C GLU A 73 -3.36 -15.90 8.59
N LEU A 74 -3.84 -14.81 9.18
CA LEU A 74 -3.10 -14.11 10.23
C LEU A 74 -3.15 -14.96 11.52
N PRO A 75 -2.04 -15.08 12.27
CA PRO A 75 -2.06 -15.73 13.57
C PRO A 75 -3.16 -15.15 14.47
N ALA A 76 -3.83 -16.02 15.22
CA ALA A 76 -4.92 -15.65 16.09
C ALA A 76 -4.49 -14.53 17.05
N ASN A 77 -5.21 -13.41 17.01
CA ASN A 77 -4.96 -12.26 17.87
C ASN A 77 -6.29 -11.57 18.22
N PRO A 78 -6.37 -10.88 19.36
CA PRO A 78 -7.61 -10.26 19.84
C PRO A 78 -7.96 -8.94 19.12
N VAL A 79 -7.10 -8.45 18.23
CA VAL A 79 -7.26 -7.15 17.56
C VAL A 79 -8.03 -7.32 16.25
N LEU A 80 -7.57 -8.25 15.42
CA LEU A 80 -8.12 -8.45 14.08
C LEU A 80 -7.91 -9.88 13.57
N GLN A 81 -8.82 -10.30 12.69
CA GLN A 81 -8.73 -11.54 11.93
C GLN A 81 -8.70 -11.18 10.45
N ALA A 82 -7.90 -11.89 9.68
CA ALA A 82 -7.75 -11.65 8.26
C ALA A 82 -7.32 -12.95 7.56
N ARG A 83 -7.81 -13.14 6.34
CA ARG A 83 -7.45 -14.25 5.46
C ARG A 83 -6.78 -13.70 4.21
N VAL A 84 -5.96 -14.54 3.58
CA VAL A 84 -5.26 -14.26 2.33
C VAL A 84 -4.69 -12.84 2.29
N LEU A 85 -3.58 -12.68 3.01
CA LEU A 85 -2.83 -11.45 3.07
C LEU A 85 -1.74 -11.48 2.00
N ASN A 86 -1.67 -10.48 1.14
CA ASN A 86 -0.66 -10.38 0.10
C ASN A 86 0.02 -9.01 0.16
N ALA A 87 1.34 -9.00 0.01
CA ALA A 87 2.13 -7.79 -0.15
C ALA A 87 3.13 -7.99 -1.28
N ALA A 88 3.24 -7.00 -2.17
CA ALA A 88 4.15 -6.98 -3.29
C ALA A 88 4.83 -5.61 -3.44
N ALA A 89 6.13 -5.59 -3.73
CA ALA A 89 6.90 -4.37 -3.97
C ALA A 89 7.87 -4.56 -5.13
N GLY A 90 8.03 -3.54 -5.96
CA GLY A 90 8.99 -3.47 -7.07
C GLY A 90 9.41 -2.03 -7.33
N LYS A 91 10.18 -1.80 -8.40
CA LYS A 91 10.63 -0.45 -8.77
C LYS A 91 9.43 0.49 -8.98
N ALA A 92 9.34 1.53 -8.15
CA ALA A 92 8.26 2.52 -8.16
C ALA A 92 6.82 1.95 -8.10
N HIS A 93 6.66 0.71 -7.65
CA HIS A 93 5.36 0.03 -7.52
C HIS A 93 5.28 -0.69 -6.17
N ALA A 94 4.12 -0.62 -5.53
CA ALA A 94 3.79 -1.40 -4.36
C ALA A 94 2.30 -1.73 -4.33
N ARG A 95 1.96 -2.91 -3.83
CA ARG A 95 0.58 -3.38 -3.67
C ARG A 95 0.44 -4.17 -2.37
N ALA A 96 -0.67 -3.97 -1.68
CA ALA A 96 -1.07 -4.81 -0.57
C ALA A 96 -2.55 -5.16 -0.69
N SER A 97 -2.94 -6.36 -0.28
CA SER A 97 -4.33 -6.77 -0.21
C SER A 97 -4.61 -7.72 0.94
N VAL A 98 -5.83 -7.64 1.46
CA VAL A 98 -6.36 -8.47 2.55
C VAL A 98 -7.76 -8.92 2.19
N VAL A 99 -8.05 -10.20 2.43
CA VAL A 99 -9.37 -10.81 2.23
C VAL A 99 -10.00 -11.13 3.59
N ASP A 100 -11.32 -11.05 3.68
CA ASP A 100 -12.09 -11.40 4.89
C ASP A 100 -11.53 -10.78 6.19
N LEU A 101 -11.35 -9.47 6.18
CA LEU A 101 -10.94 -8.69 7.35
C LEU A 101 -12.09 -8.60 8.35
N LYS A 102 -11.77 -8.82 9.62
CA LYS A 102 -12.64 -8.54 10.77
C LYS A 102 -11.85 -7.87 11.88
N VAL A 103 -12.34 -6.77 12.42
CA VAL A 103 -11.82 -6.11 13.62
C VAL A 103 -12.95 -6.13 14.66
N PRO A 104 -13.01 -7.14 15.54
CA PRO A 104 -14.16 -7.37 16.41
C PRO A 104 -14.52 -6.17 17.28
N LYS A 105 -13.52 -5.55 17.93
CA LYS A 105 -13.71 -4.37 18.80
C LYS A 105 -14.36 -3.18 18.10
N ALA A 106 -14.17 -3.05 16.79
CA ALA A 106 -14.68 -1.95 15.99
C ALA A 106 -15.98 -2.30 15.27
N HIS A 107 -16.41 -3.57 15.31
CA HIS A 107 -17.44 -4.10 14.41
C HIS A 107 -17.16 -3.76 12.93
N LEU A 108 -15.88 -3.75 12.55
CA LEU A 108 -15.42 -3.50 11.17
C LEU A 108 -15.25 -4.83 10.46
N THR A 109 -15.86 -4.96 9.28
CA THR A 109 -15.68 -6.13 8.40
C THR A 109 -15.43 -5.66 6.96
N ALA A 110 -14.66 -6.42 6.19
CA ALA A 110 -14.46 -6.17 4.78
C ALA A 110 -14.12 -7.46 4.04
N SER A 111 -14.71 -7.69 2.86
CA SER A 111 -14.40 -8.88 2.06
C SER A 111 -13.07 -8.74 1.31
N LEU A 112 -12.78 -7.55 0.79
CA LEU A 112 -11.51 -7.27 0.13
C LEU A 112 -11.09 -5.83 0.40
N VAL A 113 -9.84 -5.67 0.80
CA VAL A 113 -9.18 -4.38 0.98
C VAL A 113 -7.90 -4.42 0.17
N THR A 114 -7.72 -3.47 -0.74
CA THR A 114 -6.50 -3.37 -1.55
C THR A 114 -5.97 -1.95 -1.56
N ALA A 115 -4.67 -1.79 -1.44
CA ALA A 115 -3.95 -0.56 -1.74
C ALA A 115 -2.96 -0.81 -2.88
N LYS A 116 -2.87 0.15 -3.79
CA LYS A 116 -1.90 0.19 -4.88
C LYS A 116 -1.22 1.55 -4.89
N CYS A 117 0.09 1.53 -5.07
CA CYS A 117 0.92 2.69 -5.29
C CYS A 117 1.76 2.44 -6.54
N VAL A 118 1.62 3.29 -7.56
CA VAL A 118 2.36 3.19 -8.82
C VAL A 118 2.91 4.57 -9.18
N LYS A 119 4.23 4.67 -9.33
CA LYS A 119 4.95 5.89 -9.72
C LYS A 119 4.56 7.14 -8.90
N GLY A 120 4.24 6.95 -7.63
CA GLY A 120 3.83 8.01 -6.72
C GLY A 120 2.36 8.41 -6.82
N GLN A 121 1.53 7.61 -7.48
CA GLN A 121 0.07 7.71 -7.50
C GLN A 121 -0.55 6.59 -6.66
N GLY A 122 -1.45 6.94 -5.76
CA GLY A 122 -2.08 6.01 -4.82
C GLY A 122 -3.56 5.78 -5.10
N ARG A 123 -3.99 4.53 -5.00
CA ARG A 123 -5.41 4.14 -5.06
C ARG A 123 -5.70 3.05 -4.04
N SER A 124 -6.90 3.08 -3.48
CA SER A 124 -7.44 1.98 -2.69
C SER A 124 -8.72 1.44 -3.30
N GLN A 125 -8.98 0.17 -3.05
CA GLN A 125 -10.21 -0.51 -3.43
C GLN A 125 -10.76 -1.25 -2.22
N LEU A 126 -12.03 -1.02 -1.94
CA LEU A 126 -12.73 -1.50 -0.77
C LEU A 126 -13.98 -2.26 -1.23
N VAL A 127 -14.17 -3.49 -0.78
CA VAL A 127 -15.32 -4.33 -1.16
C VAL A 127 -16.05 -4.79 0.09
N LYS A 128 -17.36 -4.54 0.13
CA LYS A 128 -18.26 -4.92 1.23
C LYS A 128 -17.71 -4.50 2.61
N VAL A 129 -17.22 -3.25 2.71
CA VAL A 129 -16.75 -2.71 3.98
C VAL A 129 -17.95 -2.28 4.81
N GLN A 130 -18.02 -2.77 6.04
CA GLN A 130 -19.08 -2.41 7.00
C GLN A 130 -18.46 -2.02 8.32
N LEU A 131 -18.95 -0.95 8.94
CA LEU A 131 -18.54 -0.49 10.26
C LEU A 131 -19.80 -0.34 11.13
N ASN A 132 -19.83 -1.07 12.25
CA ASN A 132 -21.00 -1.13 13.14
C ASN A 132 -22.31 -1.42 12.37
N GLY A 133 -22.26 -2.40 11.46
CA GLY A 133 -23.38 -2.81 10.61
C GLY A 133 -23.72 -1.86 9.45
N LYS A 134 -23.07 -0.69 9.35
CA LYS A 134 -23.30 0.27 8.26
C LYS A 134 -22.31 0.05 7.12
N THR A 135 -22.83 -0.10 5.89
CA THR A 135 -21.98 -0.21 4.71
C THR A 135 -21.30 1.12 4.38
N ILE A 136 -19.99 1.06 4.16
CA ILE A 136 -19.17 2.20 3.75
C ILE A 136 -19.03 2.18 2.23
N LYS A 137 -19.15 3.35 1.59
CA LYS A 137 -18.99 3.48 0.13
C LYS A 137 -17.56 3.08 -0.28
N ALA A 138 -17.48 2.17 -1.26
CA ALA A 138 -16.23 1.61 -1.78
C ALA A 138 -15.27 2.65 -2.40
N ALA A 139 -15.79 3.75 -2.95
CA ALA A 139 -15.04 4.78 -3.65
C ALA A 139 -14.76 6.00 -2.75
N ALA A 140 -13.90 5.81 -1.75
CA ALA A 140 -13.47 6.89 -0.88
C ALA A 140 -12.43 7.79 -1.58
N ARG A 141 -12.62 9.11 -1.50
CA ARG A 141 -11.60 10.09 -1.91
C ARG A 141 -10.34 9.91 -1.02
N PRO A 142 -9.15 10.34 -1.48
CA PRO A 142 -7.96 10.32 -0.62
C PRO A 142 -8.23 11.01 0.72
N ASN A 143 -7.75 10.40 1.81
CA ASN A 143 -7.89 10.88 3.18
C ASN A 143 -9.34 11.09 3.64
N SER A 144 -10.28 10.22 3.24
CA SER A 144 -11.67 10.31 3.69
C SER A 144 -11.80 9.81 5.12
N ALA A 145 -12.12 10.69 6.07
CA ALA A 145 -12.35 10.34 7.46
C ALA A 145 -13.81 10.00 7.74
N VAL A 146 -14.04 8.98 8.55
CA VAL A 146 -15.34 8.54 9.06
C VAL A 146 -15.20 8.32 10.56
N SER A 147 -15.98 9.04 11.35
CA SER A 147 -16.03 8.85 12.80
C SER A 147 -17.26 8.04 13.17
N VAL A 148 -17.09 7.06 14.05
CA VAL A 148 -18.19 6.23 14.54
C VAL A 148 -18.08 6.09 16.05
N ASN A 149 -19.18 6.32 16.75
CA ASN A 149 -19.27 6.03 18.17
C ASN A 149 -19.45 4.52 18.36
N LEU A 150 -18.54 3.95 19.13
CA LEU A 150 -18.57 2.57 19.59
C LEU A 150 -19.04 2.62 21.04
N ASP A 151 -20.13 1.91 21.34
CA ASP A 151 -20.90 2.04 22.58
C ASP A 151 -20.04 1.94 23.86
N THR A 152 -18.98 1.14 23.82
CA THR A 152 -18.10 0.87 24.98
C THR A 152 -16.70 1.46 24.87
N LEU A 153 -16.28 1.91 23.68
CA LEU A 153 -14.90 2.35 23.43
C LEU A 153 -14.80 3.87 23.24
N GLY A 154 -15.90 4.53 22.88
CA GLY A 154 -15.93 5.94 22.49
C GLY A 154 -15.85 6.12 20.99
N THR A 155 -15.42 7.30 20.53
CA THR A 155 -15.39 7.62 19.11
C THR A 155 -14.17 7.01 18.42
N ALA A 156 -14.37 6.00 17.58
CA ALA A 156 -13.36 5.50 16.67
C ALA A 156 -13.24 6.39 15.44
N SER A 157 -12.02 6.51 14.93
CA SER A 157 -11.72 7.23 13.69
C SER A 157 -11.26 6.24 12.64
N LEU A 158 -11.93 6.24 11.48
CA LEU A 158 -11.59 5.43 10.33
C LEU A 158 -11.17 6.37 9.19
N VAL A 159 -9.93 6.29 8.74
CA VAL A 159 -9.45 7.02 7.56
C VAL A 159 -9.32 6.03 6.41
N LEU A 160 -10.11 6.26 5.38
CA LEU A 160 -10.10 5.48 4.15
C LEU A 160 -9.15 6.15 3.15
N ASN A 161 -8.41 5.33 2.41
CA ASN A 161 -7.47 5.79 1.38
C ASN A 161 -6.51 6.87 1.93
N LYS A 162 -5.90 6.62 3.09
CA LYS A 162 -4.95 7.55 3.68
C LYS A 162 -3.72 7.63 2.78
N GLN A 163 -3.40 8.83 2.32
CA GLN A 163 -2.29 9.10 1.43
C GLN A 163 -1.39 10.16 2.05
N THR A 164 -0.15 9.79 2.37
CA THR A 164 0.83 10.69 2.98
C THR A 164 2.13 10.68 2.20
N ARG A 165 2.78 11.85 2.15
CA ARG A 165 4.11 11.99 1.56
C ARG A 165 5.15 11.75 2.66
N THR A 166 6.11 10.86 2.42
CA THR A 166 7.26 10.70 3.33
C THR A 166 8.25 11.85 3.13
N PRO A 167 9.16 12.13 4.09
CA PRO A 167 10.22 13.13 3.92
C PRO A 167 11.09 12.87 2.68
N ASP A 168 11.34 11.59 2.35
CA ASP A 168 12.06 11.17 1.14
C ASP A 168 11.26 11.40 -0.16
N GLY A 169 10.08 12.02 -0.08
CA GLY A 169 9.24 12.28 -1.23
C GLY A 169 8.57 11.04 -1.83
N ARG A 170 8.42 9.93 -1.09
CA ARG A 170 7.60 8.77 -1.51
C ARG A 170 6.14 8.97 -1.12
N LEU A 171 5.23 8.28 -1.80
CA LEU A 171 3.82 8.22 -1.41
C LEU A 171 3.59 6.95 -0.60
N ASN A 172 3.06 7.07 0.62
CA ASN A 172 2.49 5.97 1.38
C ASN A 172 0.97 6.01 1.25
N VAL A 173 0.38 4.87 0.88
CA VAL A 173 -1.05 4.69 0.67
C VAL A 173 -1.51 3.57 1.59
N THR A 174 -2.41 3.88 2.51
CA THR A 174 -3.06 2.90 3.38
C THR A 174 -4.55 2.85 3.05
N ALA A 175 -5.06 1.68 2.68
CA ALA A 175 -6.45 1.56 2.27
C ALA A 175 -7.43 1.85 3.41
N ILE A 176 -7.14 1.34 4.61
CA ILE A 176 -7.89 1.61 5.84
C ILE A 176 -6.90 1.84 6.98
N GLU A 177 -7.01 2.99 7.63
CA GLU A 177 -6.40 3.23 8.94
C GLU A 177 -7.51 3.41 9.97
N LEU A 178 -7.48 2.61 11.02
CA LEU A 178 -8.47 2.63 12.10
C LEU A 178 -7.77 2.99 13.40
N THR A 179 -8.25 4.01 14.09
CA THR A 179 -7.81 4.39 15.43
C THR A 179 -8.93 4.12 16.41
N LEU A 180 -8.68 3.21 17.35
CA LEU A 180 -9.59 2.81 18.41
C LEU A 180 -9.18 3.44 19.74
N PRO A 181 -10.04 4.22 20.39
CA PRO A 181 -9.87 4.56 21.79
C PRO A 181 -10.02 3.30 22.66
N LEU A 182 -9.08 3.06 23.57
CA LEU A 182 -9.09 1.93 24.51
C LEU A 182 -9.15 2.41 25.97
N GLY A 183 -9.67 3.62 26.20
CA GLY A 183 -9.71 4.29 27.49
C GLY A 183 -8.73 5.48 27.60
N PRO A 184 -8.57 6.04 28.81
CA PRO A 184 -7.85 7.30 29.01
C PRO A 184 -6.39 7.21 28.54
N GLY A 185 -6.04 8.01 27.52
CA GLY A 185 -4.68 8.10 26.98
C GLY A 185 -4.19 6.87 26.20
N LYS A 186 -5.04 5.86 25.96
CA LYS A 186 -4.67 4.64 25.22
C LYS A 186 -5.40 4.58 23.89
N THR A 187 -4.63 4.46 22.82
CA THR A 187 -5.16 4.25 21.46
C THR A 187 -4.52 3.03 20.82
N GLU A 188 -5.30 2.36 19.98
CA GLU A 188 -4.85 1.26 19.15
C GLU A 188 -5.06 1.67 17.70
N THR A 189 -3.96 1.74 16.94
CA THR A 189 -3.97 2.12 15.53
C THR A 189 -3.70 0.90 14.68
N ILE A 190 -4.60 0.61 13.76
CA ILE A 190 -4.55 -0.55 12.87
C ILE A 190 -4.47 -0.03 11.43
N SER A 191 -3.45 -0.44 10.70
CA SER A 191 -3.27 -0.13 9.29
C SER A 191 -3.50 -1.40 8.46
N ILE A 192 -4.43 -1.32 7.51
CA ILE A 192 -4.77 -2.41 6.60
C ILE A 192 -4.46 -2.01 5.15
N ALA A 193 -3.74 -2.90 4.48
CA ALA A 193 -3.20 -2.80 3.14
C ALA A 193 -2.47 -1.47 2.93
N SER A 194 -1.18 -1.44 3.27
CA SER A 194 -0.32 -0.28 3.04
C SER A 194 0.68 -0.56 1.92
N ALA A 195 0.83 0.40 1.02
CA ALA A 195 1.73 0.37 -0.11
C ALA A 195 2.47 1.70 -0.22
N THR A 196 3.79 1.66 -0.29
CA THR A 196 4.64 2.84 -0.42
C THR A 196 5.49 2.74 -1.69
N CYS A 197 5.45 3.77 -2.52
CA CYS A 197 6.21 3.83 -3.77
C CYS A 197 6.81 5.22 -4.00
N GLY A 198 7.96 5.27 -4.67
CA GLY A 198 8.58 6.51 -5.13
C GLY A 198 7.91 7.09 -6.37
N LYS A 199 8.27 8.34 -6.73
CA LYS A 199 7.97 8.88 -8.05
C LYS A 199 8.66 8.00 -9.08
N GLY A 200 7.94 7.53 -10.09
CA GLY A 200 8.61 6.89 -11.24
C GLY A 200 9.41 7.95 -11.99
N THR A 201 10.61 7.60 -12.44
CA THR A 201 11.43 8.42 -13.36
C THR A 201 11.03 8.25 -14.83
N ASP A 202 10.05 7.39 -15.10
CA ASP A 202 9.67 7.04 -16.46
C ASP A 202 8.40 7.82 -16.81
N GLY A 203 8.48 8.60 -17.90
CA GLY A 203 7.53 9.61 -18.39
C GLY A 203 6.03 9.22 -18.44
N PRO A 204 5.18 10.11 -19.00
CA PRO A 204 3.73 10.06 -18.83
C PRO A 204 3.19 8.65 -19.03
N SER A 205 2.66 8.09 -17.94
CA SER A 205 2.05 6.77 -17.95
C SER A 205 0.59 6.97 -18.31
N ASP A 206 0.22 6.44 -19.47
CA ASP A 206 -1.11 6.56 -20.05
C ASP A 206 -2.18 5.97 -19.08
N PRO A 207 -3.18 6.75 -18.62
CA PRO A 207 -4.15 6.32 -17.60
C PRO A 207 -5.18 5.26 -18.04
N GLY A 208 -4.91 4.47 -19.08
CA GLY A 208 -5.96 3.75 -19.82
C GLY A 208 -5.86 2.23 -19.92
N LYS A 209 -4.74 1.58 -19.60
CA LYS A 209 -4.60 0.14 -19.86
C LYS A 209 -4.84 -0.70 -18.59
N PRO A 210 -5.90 -1.54 -18.54
CA PRO A 210 -6.04 -2.56 -17.51
C PRO A 210 -4.79 -3.44 -17.49
N GLU A 211 -4.23 -3.62 -16.30
CA GLU A 211 -3.17 -4.58 -16.05
C GLU A 211 -3.77 -5.97 -16.28
N GLN A 212 -3.55 -6.51 -17.47
CA GLN A 212 -3.98 -7.84 -17.87
C GLN A 212 -3.33 -8.85 -16.89
N PRO A 213 -4.10 -9.81 -16.33
CA PRO A 213 -3.52 -10.88 -15.53
C PRO A 213 -2.38 -11.52 -16.34
N GLY A 214 -1.18 -11.56 -15.75
CA GLY A 214 -0.05 -12.23 -16.39
C GLY A 214 -0.43 -13.66 -16.76
N PRO A 215 0.00 -14.17 -17.92
CA PRO A 215 -0.32 -15.52 -18.33
C PRO A 215 0.18 -16.50 -17.28
N SER A 216 -0.71 -17.39 -16.82
CA SER A 216 -0.34 -18.63 -16.13
C SER A 216 0.77 -19.33 -16.93
N PRO A 217 1.72 -20.02 -16.26
CA PRO A 217 2.77 -20.76 -16.96
C PRO A 217 2.10 -21.76 -17.91
N THR A 218 2.20 -21.48 -19.20
CA THR A 218 1.68 -22.36 -20.24
C THR A 218 2.74 -23.44 -20.42
N THR A 219 2.44 -24.64 -19.92
CA THR A 219 3.16 -25.85 -20.28
C THR A 219 3.18 -25.94 -21.82
N PRO A 220 4.33 -26.18 -22.46
CA PRO A 220 4.35 -26.36 -23.90
C PRO A 220 3.44 -27.54 -24.30
N PRO A 221 2.65 -27.41 -25.37
CA PRO A 221 1.77 -28.49 -25.82
C PRO A 221 2.61 -29.68 -26.27
N SER A 222 2.39 -30.82 -25.61
CA SER A 222 2.86 -32.12 -26.09
C SER A 222 2.25 -32.39 -27.47
N THR A 223 3.09 -32.62 -28.45
CA THR A 223 2.72 -33.08 -29.79
C THR A 223 1.82 -34.32 -29.68
N PRO A 224 0.63 -34.34 -30.32
CA PRO A 224 -0.19 -35.55 -30.36
C PRO A 224 0.52 -36.64 -31.18
N PRO A 225 0.42 -37.92 -30.77
CA PRO A 225 0.90 -39.04 -31.58
C PRO A 225 0.12 -39.10 -32.92
N PRO A 226 0.77 -39.49 -34.03
CA PRO A 226 0.15 -39.52 -35.34
C PRO A 226 -0.95 -40.60 -35.38
N GLY A 227 -2.18 -40.21 -35.76
CA GLY A 227 -3.25 -41.19 -36.04
C GLY A 227 -4.69 -40.77 -35.73
N GLN A 228 -4.96 -39.60 -35.16
CA GLN A 228 -6.35 -39.15 -34.95
C GLN A 228 -6.77 -38.12 -36.00
N ALA A 229 -7.88 -38.39 -36.67
CA ALA A 229 -8.48 -37.53 -37.67
C ALA A 229 -8.86 -36.16 -37.06
N PRO A 230 -8.73 -35.05 -37.81
CA PRO A 230 -9.08 -33.73 -37.32
C PRO A 230 -10.55 -33.63 -36.92
N ALA A 231 -10.84 -33.06 -35.75
CA ALA A 231 -12.20 -32.75 -35.32
C ALA A 231 -12.82 -31.67 -36.22
N PRO A 232 -14.12 -31.76 -36.56
CA PRO A 232 -14.77 -30.78 -37.43
C PRO A 232 -14.89 -29.42 -36.73
N THR A 233 -14.50 -28.37 -37.45
CA THR A 233 -14.70 -26.98 -37.03
C THR A 233 -16.13 -26.52 -37.34
N PRO A 234 -16.87 -25.95 -36.37
CA PRO A 234 -18.17 -25.35 -36.63
C PRO A 234 -18.06 -24.16 -37.58
N VAL A 235 -18.89 -24.15 -38.62
CA VAL A 235 -19.02 -23.01 -39.54
C VAL A 235 -20.05 -22.03 -38.97
N PRO A 236 -19.74 -20.72 -38.88
CA PRO A 236 -20.73 -19.71 -38.53
C PRO A 236 -21.86 -19.66 -39.55
N SER A 237 -23.11 -19.82 -39.12
CA SER A 237 -24.28 -19.60 -39.97
C SER A 237 -24.62 -18.12 -39.98
N ASP A 238 -24.35 -17.45 -41.11
CA ASP A 238 -24.96 -16.18 -41.47
C ASP A 238 -26.31 -16.45 -42.13
N LEU A 239 -27.42 -16.03 -41.52
CA LEU A 239 -28.61 -15.57 -42.25
C LEU A 239 -29.35 -14.49 -41.44
N PRO A 240 -29.58 -13.29 -42.01
CA PRO A 240 -30.47 -12.29 -41.43
C PRO A 240 -31.94 -12.68 -41.68
N VAL A 241 -32.73 -12.78 -40.62
CA VAL A 241 -34.18 -12.91 -40.73
C VAL A 241 -34.79 -11.54 -41.01
N THR A 242 -35.34 -11.38 -42.20
CA THR A 242 -36.36 -10.36 -42.49
C THR A 242 -37.69 -11.08 -42.63
N GLY A 243 -38.71 -10.61 -41.90
CA GLY A 243 -40.06 -11.19 -41.85
C GLY A 243 -40.74 -10.87 -40.54
#